data_AF-A0AA43L101-F1
#
_entry.id   AF-A0AA43L101-F1
#
_cell.length_a   1.000
_cell.length_b   1.000
_cell.length_c   1.000
_cell.angle_alpha   90.00
_cell.angle_beta   90.00
_cell.angle_gamma   90.00
#
_symmetry.space_group_name_H-M   'P 1'
#
loop_
_entity.id
_entity.type
_entity.pdbx_description
1 polymer ?
#
loop_
_entity_poly.entity_id
_entity_poly.type
_entity_poly.pdbx_seq_one_letter_code
_entity_poly.pdbx_strand_id
1 'polypeptide(L)' 'MKANQEIRDRIFLNRLRNWEVAEKLDLSDSRFCVWLRTELNDERKARVEKAIDELLAERMKGV' A
#
# COMPACT_ATOMS: atom_id res chain seq x y z
N MET A 1 -15.90 -11.53 2.79
CA MET A 1 -14.90 -10.63 3.41
C MET A 1 -13.68 -10.59 2.52
N LYS A 2 -13.30 -9.42 2.00
CA LYS A 2 -12.04 -9.25 1.25
C LYS A 2 -10.95 -8.95 2.27
N ALA A 3 -9.88 -9.74 2.29
CA ALA A 3 -8.72 -9.47 3.14
C ALA A 3 -8.17 -8.06 2.88
N ASN A 4 -7.69 -7.41 3.93
CA ASN A 4 -6.99 -6.11 3.91
C ASN A 4 -7.80 -4.96 3.27
N GLN A 5 -9.10 -4.92 3.53
CA GLN A 5 -10.01 -3.91 3.00
C GLN A 5 -9.54 -2.49 3.36
N GLU A 6 -9.11 -2.24 4.59
CA GLU A 6 -8.55 -0.93 5.02
C GLU A 6 -7.41 -0.41 4.14
N ILE A 7 -6.48 -1.29 3.75
CA ILE A 7 -5.34 -0.90 2.90
C ILE A 7 -5.83 -0.51 1.51
N ARG A 8 -6.77 -1.30 0.95
CA ARG A 8 -7.37 -1.01 -0.36
C ARG A 8 -8.10 0.32 -0.35
N ASP A 9 -8.90 0.56 0.68
CA ASP A 9 -9.63 1.82 0.86
C ASP A 9 -8.66 2.98 1.02
N ARG A 10 -7.58 2.85 1.81
CA ARG A 10 -6.54 3.89 1.90
C ARG A 10 -5.88 4.18 0.56
N ILE A 11 -5.48 3.17 -0.20
CA ILE A 11 -4.87 3.36 -1.53
C ILE A 11 -5.85 4.07 -2.47
N PHE A 12 -7.11 3.65 -2.46
CA PHE A 12 -8.15 4.22 -3.31
C PHE A 12 -8.50 5.68 -2.94
N LEU A 13 -8.72 5.97 -1.66
CA LEU A 13 -9.04 7.30 -1.14
C LEU A 13 -7.93 8.30 -1.43
N ASN A 14 -6.68 7.87 -1.28
CA ASN A 14 -5.51 8.70 -1.54
C ASN A 14 -5.12 8.78 -3.02
N ARG A 15 -5.88 8.14 -3.91
CA ARG A 15 -5.59 8.00 -5.34
C ARG A 15 -4.15 7.57 -5.60
N LEU A 16 -3.69 6.59 -4.82
CA LEU A 16 -2.41 5.93 -5.00
C LEU A 16 -2.62 4.69 -5.88
N ARG A 17 -1.58 4.28 -6.58
CA ARG A 17 -1.59 3.06 -7.40
C ARG A 17 -0.86 1.95 -6.64
N ASN A 18 -1.34 0.72 -6.81
CA ASN A 18 -0.77 -0.45 -6.14
C ASN A 18 0.73 -0.63 -6.44
N TRP A 19 1.16 -0.30 -7.66
CA TRP A 19 2.56 -0.36 -8.06
C TRP A 19 3.44 0.67 -7.33
N GLU A 20 2.93 1.86 -6.99
CA GLU A 20 3.68 2.89 -6.25
C GLU A 20 4.01 2.39 -4.84
N VAL A 21 3.00 1.81 -4.19
CA VAL A 21 3.16 1.20 -2.86
C VAL A 21 4.09 -0.02 -2.94
N ALA A 22 3.98 -0.82 -4.00
CA ALA A 22 4.86 -1.95 -4.22
C ALA A 22 6.32 -1.52 -4.42
N GLU A 23 6.59 -0.48 -5.21
CA GLU A 23 7.94 0.07 -5.40
C GLU A 23 8.57 0.54 -4.09
N LYS A 24 7.81 1.26 -3.24
CA LYS A 24 8.31 1.66 -1.92
C LYS A 24 8.64 0.49 -1.00
N LEU A 25 7.98 -0.65 -1.20
CA LEU A 25 8.23 -1.87 -0.45
C LEU A 25 9.32 -2.75 -1.07
N ASP A 26 9.97 -2.30 -2.16
CA ASP A 26 10.90 -3.08 -2.96
C ASP A 26 10.26 -4.40 -3.47
N LEU A 27 8.98 -4.31 -3.86
CA LEU A 27 8.17 -5.43 -4.34
C LEU A 27 7.66 -5.16 -5.75
N SER A 28 7.47 -6.23 -6.51
CA SER A 28 6.73 -6.16 -7.77
C SER A 28 5.23 -6.03 -7.50
N ASP A 29 4.52 -5.31 -8.38
CA ASP A 29 3.04 -5.17 -8.33
C ASP A 29 2.33 -6.53 -8.17
N SER A 30 2.79 -7.56 -8.89
CA SER A 30 2.26 -8.92 -8.80
C SER A 30 2.32 -9.50 -7.38
N ARG A 31 3.45 -9.30 -6.67
CA ARG A 31 3.63 -9.75 -5.28
C ARG A 31 2.71 -9.00 -4.34
N PHE A 32 2.58 -7.69 -4.54
CA PHE A 32 1.69 -6.86 -3.75
C PHE A 32 0.21 -7.23 -3.98
N CYS A 33 -0.19 -7.54 -5.21
CA CYS A 33 -1.52 -8.08 -5.50
C CYS A 33 -1.81 -9.40 -4.78
N VAL A 34 -0.82 -10.30 -4.67
CA VAL A 34 -0.95 -11.55 -3.89
C VAL A 34 -1.09 -11.27 -2.39
N TRP A 35 -0.34 -10.29 -1.88
CA TRP A 35 -0.47 -9.82 -0.49
C TRP A 35 -1.87 -9.27 -0.20
N LEU A 36 -2.47 -8.51 -1.12
CA LEU A 36 -3.85 -8.03 -0.98
C LEU A 36 -4.93 -9.12 -1.09
N ARG A 37 -4.58 -10.35 -1.50
CA ARG A 37 -5.49 -11.50 -1.56
C ARG A 37 -5.41 -12.38 -0.31
N THR A 38 -4.35 -12.25 0.49
CA THR A 38 -4.09 -13.05 1.69
C THR A 38 -4.15 -12.16 2.93
N GLU A 39 -4.44 -12.70 4.11
CA GLU A 39 -4.45 -11.89 5.33
C GLU A 39 -3.01 -11.44 5.65
N LEU A 40 -2.80 -10.12 5.77
CA LEU A 40 -1.49 -9.57 6.10
C LEU A 40 -1.26 -9.64 7.61
N ASN A 41 -0.12 -10.20 8.03
CA ASN A 41 0.34 -10.07 9.41
C ASN A 41 0.55 -8.59 9.77
N ASP A 42 0.41 -8.24 11.05
CA ASP A 42 0.57 -6.88 11.57
C ASP A 42 1.87 -6.21 11.13
N GLU A 43 3.00 -6.93 11.12
CA GLU A 43 4.28 -6.40 10.64
C GLU A 43 4.24 -5.98 9.16
N ARG A 44 3.60 -6.80 8.31
CA ARG A 44 3.48 -6.47 6.88
C ARG A 44 2.47 -5.35 6.67
N LYS A 45 1.37 -5.35 7.42
CA LYS A 45 0.37 -4.27 7.42
C LYS A 45 1.07 -2.94 7.73
N ALA A 46 1.81 -2.87 8.84
CA ALA A 46 2.54 -1.68 9.25
C ALA A 46 3.55 -1.19 8.19
N ARG A 47 4.26 -2.09 7.51
CA ARG A 47 5.16 -1.71 6.40
C ARG A 47 4.41 -1.07 5.24
N VAL A 48 3.29 -1.67 4.82
CA VAL A 48 2.46 -1.14 3.73
C VAL A 48 1.86 0.22 4.11
N GLU A 49 1.39 0.35 5.35
CA GLU A 49 0.85 1.59 5.88
C GLU A 49 1.89 2.70 5.92
N LYS A 50 3.13 2.38 6.32
CA LYS A 50 4.26 3.31 6.29
C LYS A 50 4.61 3.74 4.86
N ALA A 51 4.67 2.80 3.92
CA ALA A 51 4.93 3.10 2.51
C ALA A 51 3.88 4.04 1.91
N ILE A 52 2.60 3.84 2.25
CA ILE A 52 1.50 4.75 1.85
C ILE A 52 1.70 6.15 2.43
N ASP A 53 2.05 6.25 3.72
CA ASP A 53 2.29 7.53 4.39
C ASP A 53 3.47 8.29 3.77
N GLU A 54 4.56 7.60 3.46
CA GLU A 54 5.72 8.17 2.78
C GLU A 54 5.36 8.69 1.38
N LEU A 55 4.58 7.92 0.59
CA LEU A 55 4.10 8.37 -0.73
C LEU A 55 3.20 9.60 -0.63
N LEU A 56 2.34 9.66 0.38
CA LEU A 56 1.50 10.82 0.62
C LEU A 56 2.32 12.06 0.97
N ALA A 57 3.31 11.90 1.85
CA ALA A 57 4.22 12.98 2.23
C ALA A 57 5.03 13.49 1.03
N GLU A 58 5.51 12.59 0.16
CA GLU A 58 6.19 12.96 -1.08
C GLU A 58 5.27 13.71 -2.03
N ARG A 59 4.01 13.27 -2.17
CA ARG A 59 3.02 13.94 -3.02
C ARG A 59 2.66 15.33 -2.52
N MET A 60 2.61 15.54 -1.19
CA MET A 60 2.37 16.86 -0.59
C MET A 60 3.55 17.80 -0.72
N LYS A 61 4.79 17.29 -0.75
CA LYS A 61 6.01 18.10 -0.95
C LYS A 61 6.24 18.53 -2.41
N GLY A 62 5.51 17.96 -3.36
CA GLY A 62 5.61 18.28 -4.78
C GLY A 62 4.73 19.46 -5.26
N VAL A 63 4.22 20.29 -4.35
CA VAL A 63 3.41 21.49 -4.64
C VAL A 63 4.16 22.75 -4.21
#